data_AF-A0A317ET96-F1
#
_entry.id   AF-A0A317ET96-F1
#
_cell.length_a   1.000
_cell.length_b   1.000
_cell.length_c   1.000
_cell.angle_alpha   90.00
_cell.angle_beta   90.00
_cell.angle_gamma   90.00
#
_symmetry.space_group_name_H-M   'P 1'
#
loop_
_entity.id
_entity.type
_entity.pdbx_description
1 polymer ?
#
loop_
_entity_poly.entity_id
_entity_poly.type
_entity_poly.pdbx_seq_one_letter_code
_entity_poly.pdbx_strand_id
1 'polypeptide(L)' 'MIEKKQLLSENLKDFMDYSLEVMNSMDGAADHNANEVEMVNDKIDNLKEYLENLKASYNEHTQYGHDSSQDAPISDIVL' A
#
# COMPACT_ATOMS: atom_id res chain seq x y z
N MET A 1 3.82 -2.48 24.46
CA MET A 1 3.28 -3.63 23.70
C MET A 1 4.11 -3.72 22.44
N ILE A 2 4.67 -4.88 22.11
CA ILE A 2 5.37 -5.05 20.84
C ILE A 2 4.26 -5.28 19.82
N GLU A 3 3.94 -4.26 19.02
CA GLU A 3 3.06 -4.40 17.87
C GLU A 3 3.65 -5.48 16.96
N LYS A 4 2.90 -6.56 16.79
CA LYS A 4 3.32 -7.67 15.96
C LYS A 4 3.16 -7.19 14.52
N LYS A 5 4.27 -7.01 13.80
CA LYS A 5 4.26 -6.65 12.38
C LYS A 5 3.44 -7.71 11.63
N GLN A 6 2.38 -7.29 10.94
CA GLN A 6 1.54 -8.18 10.14
C GLN A 6 2.38 -8.88 9.07
N LEU A 7 2.02 -10.13 8.75
CA LEU A 7 2.64 -10.89 7.67
C LEU A 7 2.29 -10.27 6.32
N LEU A 8 3.16 -10.44 5.32
CA LEU A 8 2.91 -9.96 3.95
C LEU A 8 1.58 -10.49 3.38
N SER A 9 1.26 -11.76 3.66
CA SER A 9 0.00 -12.38 3.26
C SER A 9 -1.22 -11.78 3.97
N GLU A 10 -1.07 -11.29 5.20
CA GLU A 10 -2.14 -10.60 5.93
C GLU A 10 -2.39 -9.22 5.31
N ASN A 11 -1.34 -8.47 4.98
CA ASN A 11 -1.47 -7.18 4.28
C ASN A 11 -2.15 -7.33 2.91
N LEU A 12 -1.83 -8.38 2.15
CA LEU A 12 -2.49 -8.65 0.87
C LEU A 12 -3.97 -9.01 1.07
N LYS A 13 -4.27 -9.81 2.09
CA LYS A 13 -5.65 -10.18 2.42
C LYS A 13 -6.47 -8.95 2.80
N ASP A 14 -5.93 -8.08 3.63
CA ASP A 14 -6.61 -6.85 4.07
C ASP A 14 -6.90 -5.93 2.88
N PHE A 15 -5.94 -5.77 1.96
CA PHE A 15 -6.16 -5.04 0.70
C PHE A 15 -7.28 -5.66 -0.15
N MET A 16 -7.29 -6.98 -0.31
CA MET A 16 -8.29 -7.70 -1.11
C MET A 16 -9.69 -7.61 -0.49
N ASP A 17 -9.80 -7.81 0.82
CA ASP A 17 -11.07 -7.72 1.55
C ASP A 17 -11.64 -6.30 1.45
N TYR A 18 -10.80 -5.28 1.63
CA TYR A 18 -11.23 -3.88 1.50
C TYR A 18 -11.57 -3.52 0.04
N SER A 19 -10.85 -4.08 -0.95
CA SER A 19 -11.18 -3.91 -2.37
C SER A 19 -12.59 -4.41 -2.69
N LEU A 20 -13.01 -5.53 -2.09
CA LEU A 20 -14.37 -6.04 -2.25
C LEU A 20 -15.41 -5.11 -1.62
N GLU A 21 -15.10 -4.53 -0.46
CA GLU A 21 -15.98 -3.53 0.17
C GLU A 21 -16.15 -2.28 -0.70
N VAL A 22 -15.04 -1.75 -1.24
CA VAL A 22 -15.05 -0.60 -2.15
C VAL A 22 -15.86 -0.93 -3.41
N MET A 23 -15.65 -2.10 -4.00
CA MET A 23 -16.42 -2.57 -5.16
C MET A 23 -17.92 -2.59 -4.85
N ASN A 24 -18.33 -3.18 -3.73
CA ASN A 24 -19.73 -3.22 -3.33
C ASN A 24 -20.30 -1.82 -3.07
N SER A 25 -19.48 -0.88 -2.58
CA SER A 25 -19.92 0.51 -2.38
C SER A 25 -20.11 1.29 -3.68
N MET A 26 -19.49 0.85 -4.77
CA MET A 26 -19.67 1.42 -6.11
C MET A 26 -20.93 0.91 -6.81
N ASP A 27 -21.57 -0.15 -6.31
CA ASP A 27 -22.83 -0.63 -6.89
C ASP A 27 -23.90 0.46 -6.81
N GLY A 28 -24.66 0.61 -7.89
CA GLY A 28 -25.67 1.66 -7.99
C GLY A 28 -25.10 3.09 -8.10
N ALA A 29 -23.82 3.25 -8.50
CA ALA A 29 -23.18 4.56 -8.65
C ALA A 29 -23.98 5.60 -9.46
N ALA A 30 -24.80 5.16 -10.42
CA ALA A 30 -25.66 6.05 -11.20
C ALA A 30 -26.73 6.77 -10.37
N ASP A 31 -27.11 6.19 -9.23
CA ASP A 31 -28.18 6.69 -8.33
C ASP A 31 -27.62 7.29 -7.03
N HIS A 32 -26.29 7.34 -6.86
CA HIS A 32 -25.67 7.88 -5.66
C HIS A 32 -25.99 9.38 -5.48
N ASN A 33 -26.35 9.74 -4.26
CA ASN A 33 -26.41 11.15 -3.86
C ASN A 33 -25.01 11.69 -3.51
N ALA A 34 -24.88 13.01 -3.31
CA ALA A 34 -23.60 13.66 -3.07
C ALA A 34 -22.81 13.06 -1.87
N ASN A 35 -23.49 12.65 -0.80
CA ASN A 35 -22.84 12.06 0.36
C ASN A 35 -22.36 10.63 0.08
N GLU A 36 -23.09 9.88 -0.72
CA GLU A 36 -22.68 8.52 -1.14
C GLU A 36 -21.47 8.59 -2.07
N VAL A 37 -21.44 9.56 -2.99
CA VAL A 37 -20.27 9.82 -3.84
C VAL A 37 -19.05 10.19 -3.00
N GLU A 38 -19.20 11.08 -2.01
CA GLU A 38 -18.12 11.44 -1.08
C GLU A 38 -17.62 10.22 -0.31
N MET A 39 -18.53 9.42 0.27
CA MET A 39 -18.18 8.20 1.00
C MET A 39 -17.41 7.20 0.12
N VAL A 40 -17.83 6.98 -1.13
CA VAL A 40 -17.13 6.07 -2.05
C VAL A 40 -15.74 6.61 -2.39
N ASN A 41 -15.59 7.93 -2.60
CA ASN A 41 -14.29 8.54 -2.83
C ASN A 41 -13.36 8.37 -1.63
N ASP A 42 -13.85 8.58 -0.40
CA ASP A 42 -13.08 8.33 0.82
C ASP A 42 -12.62 6.88 0.93
N LYS A 43 -13.50 5.92 0.57
CA LYS A 43 -13.15 4.50 0.52
C LYS A 43 -12.09 4.20 -0.55
N ILE A 44 -12.15 4.85 -1.71
CA ILE A 44 -11.11 4.72 -2.75
C ILE A 44 -9.77 5.27 -2.25
N ASP A 45 -9.78 6.40 -1.53
CA ASP A 45 -8.56 6.98 -0.99
C ASP A 45 -7.94 6.09 0.09
N ASN A 46 -8.75 5.53 0.99
CA ASN A 46 -8.28 4.52 1.96
C ASN A 46 -7.72 3.28 1.24
N LEU A 47 -8.32 2.83 0.14
CA LEU A 47 -7.83 1.68 -0.62
C LEU A 47 -6.42 1.92 -1.18
N LYS A 48 -6.10 3.16 -1.55
CA LYS A 48 -4.73 3.54 -1.96
C LYS A 48 -3.75 3.37 -0.79
N GLU A 49 -4.13 3.73 0.43
CA GLU A 49 -3.29 3.53 1.61
C GLU A 49 -2.99 2.05 1.87
N TYR A 50 -4.00 1.18 1.76
CA TYR A 50 -3.79 -0.28 1.84
C TYR A 50 -2.81 -0.80 0.78
N LEU A 51 -2.89 -0.28 -0.46
CA LEU A 51 -1.97 -0.66 -1.53
C LEU A 51 -0.54 -0.18 -1.24
N GLU A 52 -0.35 1.04 -0.77
CA GLU A 52 0.98 1.56 -0.41
C GLU A 52 1.57 0.79 0.76
N ASN A 53 0.77 0.43 1.77
CA ASN A 53 1.20 -0.41 2.89
C ASN A 53 1.62 -1.81 2.42
N LEU A 54 0.85 -2.43 1.51
CA LEU A 54 1.22 -3.71 0.91
C LEU A 54 2.55 -3.62 0.14
N LYS A 55 2.72 -2.55 -0.65
CA LYS A 55 3.94 -2.31 -1.42
C LYS A 55 5.15 -2.07 -0.51
N ALA A 56 4.99 -1.25 0.53
CA ALA A 56 6.03 -1.04 1.54
C ALA A 56 6.40 -2.36 2.22
N SER A 57 5.40 -3.13 2.67
CA SER A 57 5.60 -4.44 3.30
C SER A 57 6.30 -5.43 2.36
N TYR A 58 5.95 -5.46 1.08
CA TYR A 58 6.63 -6.30 0.09
C TYR A 58 8.09 -5.92 -0.09
N ASN A 59 8.38 -4.62 -0.22
CA ASN A 59 9.75 -4.13 -0.40
C ASN A 59 10.62 -4.42 0.83
N GLU A 60 10.09 -4.29 2.05
CA GLU A 60 10.80 -4.64 3.28
C GLU A 60 11.16 -6.13 3.38
N HIS A 61 10.40 -7.02 2.74
CA HIS A 61 10.60 -8.46 2.77
C HIS A 61 11.36 -9.00 1.55
N THR A 62 11.72 -8.13 0.59
CA THR A 62 12.52 -8.51 -0.58
C THR A 62 13.93 -7.97 -0.50
N GLN A 63 14.90 -8.76 -0.96
CA GLN A 63 16.34 -8.43 -0.94
C GLN A 63 16.73 -7.19 -1.76
N TYR A 64 15.82 -6.63 -2.57
CA TYR A 64 16.01 -5.38 -3.29
C TYR A 64 15.56 -4.14 -2.50
N GLY A 65 14.87 -4.31 -1.36
CA GLY A 65 14.65 -3.26 -0.37
C GLY A 65 15.83 -3.08 0.59
N HIS A 66 16.89 -3.88 0.44
CA HIS A 66 18.10 -3.85 1.24
C HIS A 66 19.37 -3.82 0.35
N ASP A 67 19.37 -2.97 -0.68
CA ASP A 67 20.62 -2.44 -1.24
C ASP A 67 20.93 -1.17 -0.45
N SER A 68 21.69 -1.32 0.64
CA SER A 68 23.16 -1.24 0.66
C SER A 68 23.63 0.21 0.82
N SER A 69 24.03 0.51 2.05
CA SER A 69 25.00 1.57 2.30
C SER A 69 26.27 1.25 1.50
N GLN A 70 26.41 1.81 0.32
CA GLN A 70 27.71 1.99 -0.32
C GLN A 70 27.68 3.26 -1.18
N ASP A 71 27.57 4.40 -0.49
CA ASP A 71 28.44 5.53 -0.79
C ASP A 71 29.89 5.00 -0.72
N ALA A 72 30.37 4.45 -1.84
CA ALA A 72 31.79 4.19 -1.99
C ALA A 72 32.47 5.56 -2.04
N PRO A 73 33.43 5.87 -1.15
CA PRO A 73 34.18 7.11 -1.26
C PRO A 73 34.88 7.07 -2.62
N ILE A 74 34.65 8.11 -3.44
CA ILE A 74 35.46 8.35 -4.63
C ILE A 74 36.87 8.64 -4.11
N SER A 75 37.69 7.60 -4.00
CA SER A 75 39.14 7.69 -3.90
C SER A 75 39.72 6.89 -5.06
N ASP A 76 40.57 7.59 -5.81
CA ASP A 76 41.49 7.11 -6.83
C ASP A 76 40.91 6.59 -8.14
N ILE A 77 40.60 7.53 -9.03
CA ILE A 77 41.01 7.38 -10.43
C ILE A 77 42.06 8.45 -10.72
N VAL A 78 43.31 8.03 -10.61
CA VAL A 78 44.46 8.64 -11.28
C VAL A 78 44.32 8.38 -12.78
N LEU A 79 44.31 9.44 -13.58
CA LEU A 79 44.72 9.46 -14.99
C LEU A 79 45.19 10.86 -15.37
#